data_AF-A0A3Q9RQ01-F1
#
_entry.id   AF-A0A3Q9RQ01-F1
#
_cell.length_a   1.000
_cell.length_b   1.000
_cell.length_c   1.000
_cell.angle_alpha   90.00
_cell.angle_beta   90.00
_cell.angle_gamma   90.00
#
_symmetry.space_group_name_H-M   'P 1'
#
loop_
_entity.id
_entity.type
_entity.pdbx_description
1 polymer ?
#
loop_
_entity_poly.entity_id
_entity_poly.type
_entity_poly.pdbx_seq_one_letter_code
_entity_poly.pdbx_strand_id
1 'polypeptide(L)'
;MKERDRAIIADLACFRVLTRDQIASLHFANVKNPITAANSTLLRLYRQGLIDRSANYQPYLYFPSDGSIKKDSAKVPHFLAIADAYLELCQYAKPSHFVVEPKYEKGLAEADCFIIFKGSPLFLEIQRSTYSEKVMADKIARYEALYDSGLIQCEAWQPKVRKVFPAVLILTQTRYAVSSSKFPIIQAASIADFMRTMRVPEPFKEAGRCSNKNRVTKKGDRHWPSFYSSKLRIYNVKSFHHKMPTQDLSFY
;
A
#
# COMPACT_ATOMS: atom_id res chain seq x y z
N MET A 1 19.83 18.63 10.99
CA MET A 1 18.85 18.35 9.92
C MET A 1 17.47 18.25 10.54
N LYS A 2 16.43 18.88 9.98
CA LYS A 2 15.07 18.86 10.59
C LYS A 2 14.41 17.51 10.38
N GLU A 3 13.41 17.17 11.20
CA GLU A 3 12.65 15.91 11.04
C GLU A 3 12.01 15.78 9.66
N ARG A 4 11.43 16.87 9.16
CA ARG A 4 10.86 16.92 7.80
C ARG A 4 11.90 16.64 6.72
N ASP A 5 13.13 17.11 6.90
CA ASP A 5 14.21 16.90 5.92
C ASP A 5 14.54 15.41 5.82
N ARG A 6 14.63 14.73 6.97
CA ARG A 6 14.83 13.27 7.04
C ARG A 6 13.70 12.54 6.33
N ALA A 7 12.46 12.94 6.58
CA ALA A 7 11.29 12.34 5.93
C ALA A 7 11.31 12.51 4.41
N ILE A 8 11.64 13.71 3.90
CA ILE A 8 11.75 13.95 2.44
C ILE A 8 12.82 13.07 1.81
N ILE A 9 14.00 12.94 2.44
CA ILE A 9 15.09 12.11 1.94
C ILE A 9 14.69 10.63 1.93
N ALA A 10 14.02 10.16 2.99
CA ALA A 10 13.53 8.79 3.07
C ALA A 10 12.47 8.49 2.00
N ASP A 11 11.52 9.41 1.78
CA ASP A 11 10.49 9.24 0.75
C ASP A 11 11.09 9.30 -0.65
N LEU A 12 12.09 10.15 -0.92
CA LEU A 12 12.83 10.12 -2.18
C LEU A 12 13.56 8.78 -2.40
N ALA A 13 14.17 8.21 -1.36
CA ALA A 13 14.81 6.89 -1.44
C ALA A 13 13.78 5.77 -1.73
N CYS A 14 12.56 5.89 -1.18
CA CYS A 14 11.47 4.96 -1.41
C CYS A 14 10.91 5.07 -2.84
N PHE A 15 10.45 6.27 -3.24
CA PHE A 15 9.78 6.50 -4.54
C PHE A 15 10.75 6.69 -5.71
N ARG A 16 12.04 6.88 -5.46
CA ARG A 16 13.12 7.15 -6.44
C ARG A 16 13.05 8.48 -7.16
N VAL A 17 11.86 9.03 -7.37
CA VAL A 17 11.66 10.35 -7.95
C VAL A 17 10.33 10.92 -7.48
N LEU A 18 10.31 12.21 -7.17
CA LEU A 18 9.10 12.93 -6.81
C LEU A 18 9.07 14.31 -7.48
N THR A 19 7.87 14.79 -7.80
CA THR A 19 7.67 16.18 -8.19
C THR A 19 7.69 17.09 -6.95
N ARG A 20 7.92 18.39 -7.17
CA ARG A 20 7.72 19.41 -6.13
C ARG A 20 6.35 19.29 -5.45
N ASP A 21 5.29 19.07 -6.23
CA ASP A 21 3.92 19.12 -5.76
C ASP A 21 3.55 17.87 -4.96
N GLN A 22 4.10 16.71 -5.33
CA GLN A 22 4.01 15.48 -4.55
C GLN A 22 4.70 15.67 -3.19
N ILE A 23 5.94 16.19 -3.16
CA ILE A 23 6.67 16.48 -1.92
C ILE A 23 5.91 17.49 -1.04
N ALA A 24 5.34 18.54 -1.66
CA ALA A 24 4.54 19.52 -0.96
C ALA A 24 3.31 18.88 -0.30
N SER A 25 2.62 18.01 -1.04
CA SER A 25 1.45 17.27 -0.53
C SER A 25 1.80 16.34 0.63
N LEU A 26 2.95 15.66 0.57
CA LEU A 26 3.39 14.73 1.61
C LEU A 26 3.81 15.43 2.91
N HIS A 27 4.56 16.54 2.82
CA HIS A 27 5.29 17.07 3.97
C HIS A 27 4.91 18.49 4.40
N PHE A 28 4.15 19.21 3.57
CA PHE A 28 3.86 20.62 3.76
C PHE A 28 2.36 20.95 3.77
N ALA A 29 1.47 19.95 3.73
CA ALA A 29 0.02 20.14 3.70
C ALA A 29 -0.54 21.06 4.81
N ASN A 30 0.09 21.08 5.99
CA ASN A 30 -0.35 21.88 7.14
C ASN A 30 0.31 23.26 7.24
N VAL A 31 0.96 23.75 6.19
CA VAL A 31 1.67 25.05 6.17
C VAL A 31 0.91 26.03 5.29
N LYS A 32 0.82 27.30 5.69
CA LYS A 32 0.09 28.36 4.97
C LYS A 32 0.45 28.48 3.48
N ASN A 33 1.75 28.34 3.15
CA ASN A 33 2.27 28.42 1.78
C ASN A 33 3.09 27.16 1.48
N PRO A 34 2.43 26.02 1.16
CA PRO A 34 3.09 24.71 1.07
C PRO A 34 4.15 24.67 -0.03
N ILE A 35 3.85 25.24 -1.20
CA ILE A 35 4.75 25.27 -2.36
C ILE A 35 6.02 26.10 -2.07
N THR A 36 5.87 27.31 -1.53
CA THR A 36 7.01 28.16 -1.19
C THR A 36 7.89 27.51 -0.12
N ALA A 37 7.27 26.90 0.90
CA ALA A 37 7.99 26.18 1.94
C ALA A 37 8.73 24.95 1.39
N ALA A 38 8.11 24.20 0.48
CA ALA A 38 8.73 23.07 -0.21
C ALA A 38 9.93 23.53 -1.05
N ASN A 39 9.78 24.55 -1.89
CA ASN A 39 10.86 25.09 -2.72
C ASN A 39 12.08 25.53 -1.90
N SER A 40 11.85 26.28 -0.82
CA SER A 40 12.94 26.72 0.07
C SER A 40 13.65 25.54 0.73
N THR A 41 12.89 24.51 1.14
CA THR A 41 13.47 23.30 1.74
C THR A 41 14.27 22.50 0.72
N LEU A 42 13.70 22.26 -0.46
CA LEU A 42 14.32 21.48 -1.53
C LEU A 42 15.58 22.16 -2.08
N LEU A 43 15.56 23.48 -2.25
CA LEU A 43 16.76 24.24 -2.64
C LEU A 43 17.88 24.09 -1.61
N ARG A 44 17.56 24.13 -0.32
CA ARG A 44 18.54 23.93 0.75
C ARG A 44 19.10 22.51 0.73
N LEU A 45 18.26 21.48 0.65
CA LEU A 45 18.71 20.08 0.60
C LEU A 45 19.60 19.82 -0.61
N TYR A 46 19.23 20.37 -1.76
CA TYR A 46 20.02 20.29 -2.99
C TYR A 46 21.39 20.97 -2.83
N ARG A 47 21.44 22.20 -2.27
CA ARG A 47 22.72 22.91 -2.01
C ARG A 47 23.63 22.17 -1.05
N GLN A 48 23.07 21.36 -0.17
CA GLN A 48 23.80 20.52 0.78
C GLN A 48 24.22 19.16 0.17
N GLY A 49 23.88 18.88 -1.09
CA GLY A 49 24.18 17.61 -1.76
C GLY A 49 23.39 16.41 -1.22
N LEU A 50 22.33 16.65 -0.44
CA LEU A 50 21.54 15.58 0.17
C LEU A 50 20.52 14.97 -0.79
N ILE A 51 20.10 15.74 -1.80
CA ILE A 51 19.20 15.34 -2.87
C ILE A 51 19.71 15.90 -4.19
N ASP A 52 19.28 15.31 -5.29
CA ASP A 52 19.55 15.81 -6.62
C ASP A 52 18.25 16.31 -7.30
N ARG A 53 18.37 17.06 -8.39
CA ARG A 53 17.23 17.53 -9.19
C ARG A 53 17.50 17.44 -10.69
N SER A 54 16.42 17.31 -11.46
CA SER A 54 16.43 17.49 -12.91
C SER A 54 15.74 18.79 -13.29
N ALA A 55 16.45 19.64 -14.02
CA ALA A 55 15.92 20.90 -14.55
C ALA A 55 15.20 20.75 -15.89
N ASN A 56 15.18 19.54 -16.46
CA ASN A 56 14.56 19.24 -17.76
C ASN A 56 13.02 19.26 -17.69
N TYR A 57 12.46 19.37 -16.48
CA TYR A 57 11.02 19.40 -16.22
C TYR A 57 10.66 20.69 -15.48
N GLN A 58 9.49 21.25 -15.75
CA GLN A 58 8.90 22.30 -14.94
C GLN A 58 7.54 21.87 -14.40
N PRO A 59 7.33 21.86 -13.06
CA PRO A 59 8.34 22.07 -12.01
C PRO A 59 9.43 20.98 -11.99
N TYR A 60 10.57 21.26 -11.34
CA TYR A 60 11.68 20.31 -11.26
C TYR A 60 11.28 18.98 -10.62
N LEU A 61 11.93 17.91 -11.08
CA LEU A 61 11.90 16.59 -10.45
C LEU A 61 13.06 16.45 -9.47
N TYR A 62 12.81 15.80 -8.35
CA TYR A 62 13.79 15.58 -7.29
C TYR A 62 14.10 14.09 -7.15
N PHE A 63 15.36 13.80 -6.86
CA PHE A 63 15.93 12.45 -6.83
C PHE A 63 16.76 12.24 -5.57
N PRO A 64 16.92 10.99 -5.12
CA PRO A 64 17.98 10.61 -4.19
C PRO A 64 19.36 11.06 -4.67
N SER A 65 20.23 11.42 -3.73
CA SER A 65 21.64 11.77 -4.01
C SER A 65 22.49 10.56 -4.43
N ASP A 66 22.04 9.34 -4.15
CA ASP A 66 22.76 8.09 -4.46
C ASP A 66 22.72 7.69 -5.94
N GLY A 67 21.98 8.41 -6.79
CA GLY A 67 21.88 8.10 -8.21
C GLY A 67 21.12 6.80 -8.51
N SER A 68 20.23 6.36 -7.62
CA SER A 68 19.42 5.14 -7.76
C SER A 68 18.55 5.08 -9.03
N ILE A 69 18.30 6.22 -9.70
CA ILE A 69 17.68 6.29 -11.03
C ILE A 69 18.35 7.41 -11.85
N LYS A 70 18.53 7.16 -13.17
CA LYS A 70 18.98 8.20 -14.10
C LYS A 70 17.88 9.23 -14.33
N LYS A 71 18.25 10.51 -14.41
CA LYS A 71 17.31 11.65 -14.54
C LYS A 71 16.47 11.62 -15.82
N ASP A 72 16.96 10.95 -16.86
CA ASP A 72 16.36 10.76 -18.18
C ASP A 72 15.78 9.34 -18.37
N SER A 73 15.66 8.55 -17.30
CA SER A 73 15.16 7.18 -17.38
C SER A 73 13.71 7.14 -17.87
N ALA A 74 13.42 6.21 -18.78
CA ALA A 74 12.06 5.87 -19.20
C ALA A 74 11.17 5.39 -18.03
N LYS A 75 11.76 5.00 -16.89
CA LYS A 75 11.02 4.60 -15.67
C LYS A 75 10.52 5.78 -14.85
N VAL A 76 11.03 7.01 -15.05
CA VAL A 76 10.65 8.19 -14.27
C VAL A 76 9.12 8.37 -14.19
N PRO A 77 8.37 8.37 -15.30
CA PRO A 77 6.94 8.61 -15.21
C PRO A 77 6.15 7.42 -14.61
N HIS A 78 6.75 6.22 -14.52
CA HIS A 78 6.16 5.10 -13.80
C HIS A 78 6.28 5.28 -12.28
N PHE A 79 7.46 5.67 -11.77
CA PHE A 79 7.64 5.99 -10.35
C PHE A 79 6.79 7.18 -9.89
N LEU A 80 6.61 8.19 -10.75
CA LEU A 80 5.69 9.29 -10.46
C LEU A 80 4.25 8.79 -10.30
N ALA A 81 3.80 7.86 -11.14
CA ALA A 81 2.46 7.27 -11.03
C ALA A 81 2.29 6.43 -9.75
N ILE A 82 3.35 5.77 -9.28
CA ILE A 82 3.37 5.10 -7.97
C ILE A 82 3.15 6.10 -6.83
N ALA A 83 3.84 7.24 -6.88
CA ALA A 83 3.66 8.30 -5.89
C ALA A 83 2.26 8.91 -5.93
N ASP A 84 1.67 9.08 -7.12
CA ASP A 84 0.29 9.55 -7.27
C ASP A 84 -0.71 8.55 -6.66
N ALA A 85 -0.54 7.25 -6.94
CA ALA A 85 -1.38 6.21 -6.33
C ALA A 85 -1.28 6.19 -4.79
N TYR A 86 -0.07 6.39 -4.24
CA TYR A 86 0.11 6.52 -2.80
C TYR A 86 -0.60 7.75 -2.21
N LEU A 87 -0.48 8.90 -2.87
CA LEU A 87 -1.17 10.13 -2.46
C LEU A 87 -2.69 9.98 -2.51
N GLU A 88 -3.23 9.35 -3.56
CA GLU A 88 -4.65 9.04 -3.66
C GLU A 88 -5.11 8.11 -2.52
N LEU A 89 -4.34 7.06 -2.20
CA LEU A 89 -4.64 6.18 -1.07
C LEU A 89 -4.69 6.96 0.26
N CYS A 90 -3.75 7.88 0.47
CA CYS A 90 -3.67 8.71 1.68
C CYS A 90 -4.90 9.60 1.90
N GLN A 91 -5.68 9.90 0.86
CA GLN A 91 -6.97 10.61 1.01
C GLN A 91 -8.01 9.77 1.78
N TYR A 92 -7.86 8.44 1.78
CA TYR A 92 -8.78 7.51 2.43
C TYR A 92 -8.23 6.90 3.71
N ALA A 93 -6.95 6.55 3.72
CA ALA A 93 -6.18 6.11 4.90
C ALA A 93 -4.69 6.02 4.54
N LYS A 94 -3.78 6.27 5.49
CA LYS A 94 -2.36 6.01 5.25
C LYS A 94 -2.11 4.49 5.21
N PRO A 95 -1.47 3.93 4.16
CA PRO A 95 -1.00 2.55 4.18
C PRO A 95 -0.06 2.30 5.36
N SER A 96 -0.24 1.20 6.07
CA SER A 96 0.63 0.83 7.21
C SER A 96 1.99 0.33 6.74
N HIS A 97 2.03 -0.25 5.55
CA HIS A 97 3.23 -0.71 4.85
C HIS A 97 3.12 -0.24 3.40
N PHE A 98 4.24 0.22 2.86
CA PHE A 98 4.35 0.65 1.48
C PHE A 98 5.78 0.38 1.00
N VAL A 99 5.93 -0.59 0.09
CA VAL A 99 7.22 -1.01 -0.45
C VAL A 99 7.16 -0.89 -1.96
N VAL A 100 8.00 -0.04 -2.52
CA VAL A 100 8.14 0.16 -3.98
C VAL A 100 9.05 -0.91 -4.55
N GLU A 101 8.63 -1.52 -5.66
CA GLU A 101 9.33 -2.61 -6.35
C GLU A 101 9.86 -3.70 -5.38
N PRO A 102 9.00 -4.39 -4.60
CA PRO A 102 9.44 -5.52 -3.78
C PRO A 102 10.21 -6.53 -4.63
N LYS A 103 11.38 -6.97 -4.12
CA LYS A 103 12.28 -7.86 -4.85
C LYS A 103 12.04 -9.30 -4.42
N TYR A 104 11.78 -10.16 -5.39
CA TYR A 104 11.70 -11.61 -5.24
C TYR A 104 12.69 -12.28 -6.20
N GLU A 105 12.78 -13.60 -6.15
CA GLU A 105 13.64 -14.37 -7.04
C GLU A 105 13.27 -14.18 -8.52
N LYS A 106 14.26 -14.35 -9.40
CA LYS A 106 14.07 -14.19 -10.84
C LYS A 106 13.01 -15.16 -11.36
N GLY A 107 12.07 -14.65 -12.14
CA GLY A 107 10.96 -15.43 -12.70
C GLY A 107 9.69 -15.40 -11.84
N LEU A 108 9.74 -14.83 -10.64
CA LEU A 108 8.56 -14.56 -9.83
C LEU A 108 7.95 -13.20 -10.18
N ALA A 109 6.84 -12.87 -9.51
CA ALA A 109 6.16 -11.59 -9.76
C ALA A 109 7.05 -10.40 -9.42
N GLU A 110 6.96 -9.37 -10.25
CA GLU A 110 7.62 -8.09 -10.06
C GLU A 110 6.51 -7.05 -9.90
N ALA A 111 5.97 -6.94 -8.69
CA ALA A 111 4.93 -5.97 -8.39
C ALA A 111 5.51 -4.55 -8.42
N ASP A 112 4.74 -3.58 -8.88
CA ASP A 112 5.15 -2.18 -8.81
C ASP A 112 5.23 -1.71 -7.36
N CYS A 113 4.26 -2.11 -6.52
CA CYS A 113 4.30 -1.91 -5.08
C CYS A 113 3.66 -3.07 -4.30
N PHE A 114 4.11 -3.24 -3.07
CA PHE A 114 3.38 -3.98 -2.04
C PHE A 114 2.89 -3.02 -0.96
N ILE A 115 1.62 -3.15 -0.58
CA ILE A 115 1.00 -2.30 0.44
C ILE A 115 0.18 -3.11 1.44
N ILE A 116 0.07 -2.60 2.66
CA ILE A 116 -0.96 -3.04 3.62
C ILE A 116 -1.89 -1.87 3.90
N PHE A 117 -3.07 -1.92 3.29
CA PHE A 117 -4.06 -0.86 3.32
C PHE A 117 -5.30 -1.30 4.09
N LYS A 118 -5.65 -0.58 5.17
CA LYS A 118 -6.77 -0.93 6.07
C LYS A 118 -6.73 -2.40 6.53
N GLY A 119 -5.53 -2.90 6.84
CA GLY A 119 -5.30 -4.29 7.26
C GLY A 119 -5.29 -5.33 6.14
N SER A 120 -5.57 -4.94 4.90
CA SER A 120 -5.55 -5.83 3.74
C SER A 120 -4.23 -5.71 2.99
N PRO A 121 -3.46 -6.81 2.83
CA PRO A 121 -2.25 -6.81 2.00
C PRO A 121 -2.62 -6.86 0.51
N LEU A 122 -2.00 -6.01 -0.29
CA LEU A 122 -2.23 -5.89 -1.73
C LEU A 122 -0.90 -5.76 -2.47
N PHE A 123 -0.79 -6.45 -3.61
CA PHE A 123 0.14 -6.09 -4.66
C PHE A 123 -0.53 -5.08 -5.58
N LEU A 124 0.16 -3.99 -5.86
CA LEU A 124 -0.31 -2.94 -6.75
C LEU A 124 0.43 -3.02 -8.08
N GLU A 125 -0.33 -2.93 -9.16
CA GLU A 125 0.15 -2.94 -10.54
C GLU A 125 -0.42 -1.74 -11.29
N ILE A 126 0.41 -0.76 -11.63
CA ILE A 126 0.03 0.50 -12.28
C ILE A 126 0.35 0.42 -13.77
N GLN A 127 -0.68 0.11 -14.54
CA GLN A 127 -0.57 -0.06 -15.99
C GLN A 127 -0.82 1.26 -16.70
N ARG A 128 0.27 1.88 -17.18
CA ARG A 128 0.22 3.13 -17.96
C ARG A 128 -0.04 2.93 -19.45
N SER A 129 0.12 1.70 -19.93
CA SER A 129 -0.09 1.30 -21.33
C SER A 129 -0.94 0.05 -21.40
N THR A 130 -1.58 -0.17 -22.55
CA THR A 130 -2.35 -1.39 -22.80
C THR A 130 -1.42 -2.56 -23.09
N TYR A 131 -1.63 -3.67 -22.40
CA TYR A 131 -0.89 -4.92 -22.58
C TYR A 131 -1.72 -5.92 -23.40
N SER A 132 -1.04 -6.83 -24.09
CA SER A 132 -1.71 -7.95 -24.74
C SER A 132 -2.20 -8.96 -23.70
N GLU A 133 -3.17 -9.79 -24.09
CA GLU A 133 -3.66 -10.88 -23.23
C GLU A 133 -2.54 -11.82 -22.81
N LYS A 134 -1.59 -12.13 -23.72
CA LYS A 134 -0.42 -12.95 -23.42
C LYS A 134 0.44 -12.33 -22.33
N VAL A 135 0.78 -11.04 -22.45
CA VAL A 135 1.60 -10.33 -21.45
C VAL A 135 0.91 -10.32 -20.09
N MET A 136 -0.41 -10.13 -20.07
CA MET A 136 -1.19 -10.18 -18.83
C MET A 136 -1.26 -11.59 -18.23
N ALA A 137 -1.44 -12.62 -19.05
CA ALA A 137 -1.42 -14.02 -18.60
C ALA A 137 -0.06 -14.39 -18.01
N ASP A 138 1.04 -14.03 -18.68
CA ASP A 138 2.40 -14.25 -18.18
C ASP A 138 2.63 -13.51 -16.85
N LYS A 139 2.07 -12.31 -16.70
CA LYS A 139 2.13 -11.56 -15.43
C LYS A 139 1.40 -12.30 -14.31
N ILE A 140 0.19 -12.80 -14.55
CA ILE A 140 -0.56 -13.56 -13.55
C ILE A 140 0.15 -14.89 -13.23
N ALA A 141 0.70 -15.59 -14.22
CA ALA A 141 1.46 -16.82 -14.01
C ALA A 141 2.66 -16.61 -13.08
N ARG A 142 3.35 -15.46 -13.16
CA ARG A 142 4.42 -15.10 -12.22
C ARG A 142 3.94 -14.89 -10.79
N TYR A 143 2.72 -14.36 -10.59
CA TYR A 143 2.11 -14.28 -9.27
C TYR A 143 1.71 -15.66 -8.74
N GLU A 144 1.22 -16.54 -9.60
CA GLU A 144 0.91 -17.93 -9.21
C GLU A 144 2.19 -18.69 -8.83
N ALA A 145 3.28 -18.49 -9.56
CA ALA A 145 4.59 -19.02 -9.18
C ALA A 145 5.07 -18.46 -7.84
N LEU A 146 4.88 -17.16 -7.60
CA LEU A 146 5.19 -16.53 -6.31
C LEU A 146 4.34 -17.10 -5.18
N TYR A 147 3.05 -17.37 -5.42
CA TYR A 147 2.18 -18.05 -4.47
C TYR A 147 2.70 -19.45 -4.14
N ASP A 148 3.03 -20.25 -5.16
CA ASP A 148 3.47 -21.63 -5.00
C ASP A 148 4.85 -21.73 -4.32
N SER A 149 5.71 -20.72 -4.49
CA SER A 149 7.03 -20.67 -3.84
C SER A 149 6.95 -20.64 -2.31
N GLY A 150 5.83 -20.21 -1.73
CA GLY A 150 5.67 -20.05 -0.29
C GLY A 150 6.43 -18.88 0.33
N LEU A 151 7.26 -18.14 -0.43
CA LEU A 151 8.10 -17.03 0.08
C LEU A 151 7.27 -15.98 0.84
N ILE A 152 6.09 -15.65 0.31
CA ILE A 152 5.18 -14.67 0.91
C ILE A 152 4.74 -15.08 2.32
N GLN A 153 4.65 -16.37 2.63
CA GLN A 153 4.24 -16.85 3.95
C GLN A 153 5.33 -16.65 5.02
N CYS A 154 6.58 -16.46 4.59
CA CYS A 154 7.73 -16.17 5.45
C CYS A 154 7.91 -14.69 5.77
N GLU A 155 7.17 -13.80 5.10
CA GLU A 155 7.27 -12.37 5.29
C GLU A 155 6.90 -11.92 6.71
N ALA A 156 7.64 -10.94 7.25
CA ALA A 156 7.49 -10.47 8.63
C ALA A 156 6.13 -9.80 8.91
N TRP A 157 5.49 -9.27 7.86
CA TRP A 157 4.18 -8.61 7.98
C TRP A 157 3.01 -9.60 8.09
N GLN A 158 3.24 -10.90 7.89
CA GLN A 158 2.20 -11.92 7.91
C GLN A 158 1.45 -11.95 9.25
N PRO A 159 0.10 -12.08 9.23
CA PRO A 159 -0.66 -12.26 10.47
C PRO A 159 -0.21 -13.51 11.22
N LYS A 160 -0.16 -13.43 12.56
CA LYS A 160 0.28 -14.54 13.42
C LYS A 160 -0.63 -15.76 13.37
N VAL A 161 -1.92 -15.56 13.07
CA VAL A 161 -2.95 -16.61 13.15
C VAL A 161 -3.12 -17.34 11.82
N ARG A 162 -3.18 -16.61 10.71
CA ARG A 162 -3.39 -17.19 9.38
C ARG A 162 -2.49 -16.48 8.37
N LYS A 163 -1.70 -17.28 7.67
CA LYS A 163 -0.93 -16.82 6.52
C LYS A 163 -1.86 -16.49 5.37
N VAL A 164 -1.59 -15.37 4.70
CA VAL A 164 -2.42 -14.85 3.61
C VAL A 164 -1.54 -14.48 2.42
N PHE A 165 -2.04 -14.73 1.22
CA PHE A 165 -1.45 -14.18 0.02
C PHE A 165 -2.16 -12.86 -0.34
N PRO A 166 -1.43 -11.78 -0.68
CA PRO A 166 -2.02 -10.49 -1.04
C PRO A 166 -2.91 -10.60 -2.27
N ALA A 167 -3.99 -9.82 -2.33
CA ALA A 167 -4.73 -9.65 -3.58
C ALA A 167 -3.91 -8.81 -4.57
N VAL A 168 -4.08 -9.05 -5.87
CA VAL A 168 -3.42 -8.25 -6.92
C VAL A 168 -4.40 -7.18 -7.41
N LEU A 169 -4.11 -5.91 -7.09
CA LEU A 169 -4.84 -4.75 -7.57
C LEU A 169 -4.15 -4.17 -8.81
N ILE A 170 -4.83 -4.25 -9.95
CA ILE A 170 -4.36 -3.71 -11.22
C ILE A 170 -5.09 -2.40 -11.49
N LEU A 171 -4.35 -1.30 -11.46
CA LEU A 171 -4.81 0.01 -11.90
C LEU A 171 -4.60 0.13 -13.41
N THR A 172 -5.70 0.18 -14.16
CA THR A 172 -5.69 0.12 -15.62
C THR A 172 -6.97 0.72 -16.21
N GLN A 173 -6.83 1.44 -17.33
CA GLN A 173 -7.97 1.91 -18.11
C GLN A 173 -8.59 0.80 -18.98
N THR A 174 -7.85 -0.29 -19.21
CA THR A 174 -8.30 -1.44 -20.01
C THR A 174 -8.68 -2.60 -19.10
N ARG A 175 -9.84 -3.21 -19.35
CA ARG A 175 -10.30 -4.41 -18.63
C ARG A 175 -9.69 -5.66 -19.27
N TYR A 176 -8.95 -6.44 -18.49
CA TYR A 176 -8.35 -7.70 -18.95
C TYR A 176 -9.15 -8.90 -18.49
N ALA A 177 -9.31 -9.92 -19.33
CA ALA A 177 -9.95 -11.19 -18.98
C ALA A 177 -8.99 -12.10 -18.18
N VAL A 178 -8.52 -11.63 -17.02
CA VAL A 178 -7.62 -12.36 -16.13
C VAL A 178 -8.33 -12.82 -14.86
N SER A 179 -7.93 -13.98 -14.37
CA SER A 179 -8.40 -14.57 -13.12
C SER A 179 -7.35 -15.54 -12.58
N SER A 180 -7.36 -15.80 -11.27
CA SER A 180 -6.60 -16.88 -10.64
C SER A 180 -7.49 -17.59 -9.63
N SER A 181 -7.30 -18.89 -9.44
CA SER A 181 -7.95 -19.68 -8.39
C SER A 181 -7.25 -19.56 -7.03
N LYS A 182 -6.03 -19.00 -7.00
CA LYS A 182 -5.16 -18.97 -5.80
C LYS A 182 -5.28 -17.69 -4.99
N PHE A 183 -5.55 -16.56 -5.65
CA PHE A 183 -5.67 -15.25 -5.01
C PHE A 183 -6.66 -14.34 -5.75
N PRO A 184 -7.25 -13.35 -5.06
CA PRO A 184 -8.15 -12.39 -5.71
C PRO A 184 -7.38 -11.44 -6.63
N ILE A 185 -7.96 -11.15 -7.79
CA ILE A 185 -7.50 -10.11 -8.71
C ILE A 185 -8.58 -9.03 -8.80
N ILE A 186 -8.17 -7.80 -8.54
CA ILE A 186 -9.04 -6.63 -8.56
C ILE A 186 -8.54 -5.71 -9.68
N GLN A 187 -9.45 -5.21 -10.50
CA GLN A 187 -9.13 -4.26 -11.56
C GLN A 187 -9.93 -2.98 -11.32
N ALA A 188 -9.27 -1.83 -11.39
CA ALA A 188 -9.90 -0.53 -11.23
C ALA A 188 -9.21 0.50 -12.13
N ALA A 189 -9.94 1.52 -12.61
CA ALA A 189 -9.32 2.57 -13.41
C ALA A 189 -8.57 3.62 -12.57
N SER A 190 -8.86 3.68 -11.27
CA SER A 190 -8.22 4.59 -10.31
C SER A 190 -8.31 4.05 -8.88
N ILE A 191 -7.58 4.65 -7.94
CA ILE A 191 -7.77 4.33 -6.51
C ILE A 191 -9.18 4.70 -6.08
N ALA A 192 -9.74 5.82 -6.55
CA ALA A 192 -11.11 6.20 -6.24
C ALA A 192 -12.13 5.12 -6.65
N ASP A 193 -11.95 4.50 -7.81
CA ASP A 193 -12.81 3.41 -8.29
C ASP A 193 -12.67 2.16 -7.43
N PHE A 194 -11.44 1.80 -7.09
CA PHE A 194 -11.17 0.72 -6.14
C PHE A 194 -11.83 0.98 -4.76
N MET A 195 -11.80 2.22 -4.29
CA MET A 195 -12.45 2.58 -3.03
C MET A 195 -13.98 2.48 -3.12
N ARG A 196 -14.58 2.67 -4.29
CA ARG A 196 -16.02 2.47 -4.51
C ARG A 196 -16.39 0.99 -4.41
N THR A 197 -15.59 0.09 -4.96
CA THR A 197 -15.87 -1.36 -4.88
C THR A 197 -15.78 -1.90 -3.46
N MET A 198 -14.90 -1.33 -2.61
CA MET A 198 -14.84 -1.70 -1.18
C MET A 198 -16.01 -1.18 -0.34
N ARG A 199 -16.76 -0.17 -0.81
CA ARG A 199 -17.89 0.43 -0.08
C ARG A 199 -19.23 -0.22 -0.38
N VAL A 200 -19.32 -1.01 -1.45
CA VAL A 200 -20.55 -1.71 -1.83
C VAL A 200 -20.41 -3.17 -1.38
N PRO A 201 -21.12 -3.63 -0.34
CA PRO A 201 -21.39 -5.05 -0.21
C PRO A 201 -22.18 -5.45 -1.46
N GLU A 202 -21.67 -6.39 -2.26
CA GLU A 202 -22.48 -7.03 -3.29
C GLU A 202 -23.81 -7.48 -2.64
N PRO A 203 -24.98 -7.13 -3.20
CA PRO A 203 -26.21 -7.71 -2.72
C PRO A 203 -26.07 -9.23 -2.88
N PHE A 204 -26.20 -9.94 -1.76
CA PHE A 204 -26.21 -11.40 -1.73
C PHE A 204 -27.29 -11.87 -2.71
N LYS A 205 -26.88 -12.42 -3.86
CA LYS A 205 -27.81 -13.09 -4.77
C LYS A 205 -28.17 -14.41 -4.12
N GLU A 206 -29.26 -14.42 -3.36
CA GLU A 206 -29.92 -15.67 -2.98
C GLU A 206 -30.25 -16.42 -4.27
N ALA A 207 -29.59 -17.56 -4.47
CA ALA A 207 -29.99 -18.54 -5.45
C ALA A 207 -31.45 -18.93 -5.15
N GLY A 208 -32.30 -18.80 -6.16
CA GLY A 208 -33.73 -18.75 -5.99
C GLY A 208 -34.35 -19.90 -5.19
N ARG A 209 -35.39 -19.55 -4.43
CA ARG A 209 -36.51 -20.46 -4.23
C ARG A 209 -37.81 -19.68 -4.24
N CYS A 210 -38.76 -20.24 -4.97
CA CYS A 210 -40.03 -19.66 -5.35
C CYS A 210 -41.06 -19.70 -4.20
N SER A 211 -41.96 -18.71 -4.24
CA SER A 211 -43.37 -18.72 -3.85
C SER A 211 -43.81 -18.42 -2.39
N ASN A 212 -44.47 -17.25 -2.32
CA ASN A 212 -45.83 -16.97 -1.84
C ASN A 212 -46.15 -16.55 -0.39
N LYS A 213 -46.73 -15.33 -0.37
CA LYS A 213 -47.93 -14.83 0.36
C LYS A 213 -47.83 -14.33 1.82
N ASN A 214 -48.13 -13.03 1.90
CA ASN A 214 -49.08 -12.35 2.80
C ASN A 214 -48.64 -11.83 4.19
N ARG A 215 -48.63 -10.48 4.25
CA ARG A 215 -49.42 -9.59 5.14
C ARG A 215 -48.77 -8.96 6.41
N VAL A 216 -48.97 -7.64 6.49
CA VAL A 216 -49.16 -6.72 7.64
C VAL A 216 -47.94 -6.04 8.32
N THR A 217 -47.93 -4.71 8.14
CA THR A 217 -47.49 -3.55 8.95
C THR A 217 -46.86 -3.73 10.34
N LYS A 218 -45.80 -2.97 10.68
CA LYS A 218 -45.79 -1.68 11.42
C LYS A 218 -44.35 -1.21 11.75
N LYS A 219 -44.24 0.11 12.00
CA LYS A 219 -43.09 0.92 12.47
C LYS A 219 -42.24 0.28 13.59
N GLY A 220 -40.94 0.58 13.60
CA GLY A 220 -40.11 0.56 14.81
C GLY A 220 -38.61 0.41 14.55
N ASP A 221 -37.83 1.41 14.95
CA ASP A 221 -36.42 1.38 15.35
C ASP A 221 -35.32 0.96 14.36
N ARG A 222 -34.57 1.96 13.89
CA ARG A 222 -33.27 1.76 13.21
C ARG A 222 -32.18 1.55 14.27
N HIS A 223 -31.96 0.31 14.65
CA HIS A 223 -30.74 -0.15 15.30
C HIS A 223 -29.83 -0.78 14.24
N TRP A 224 -28.60 -0.27 14.10
CA TRP A 224 -27.58 -0.82 13.21
C TRP A 224 -27.07 -2.18 13.74
N PRO A 225 -26.93 -3.23 12.91
CA PRO A 225 -26.23 -4.43 13.33
C PRO A 225 -24.72 -4.18 13.33
N SER A 226 -24.15 -4.09 14.54
CA SER A 226 -22.73 -4.28 14.80
C SER A 226 -22.36 -5.74 14.52
N PHE A 227 -21.54 -5.97 13.49
CA PHE A 227 -20.86 -7.26 13.29
C PHE A 227 -19.35 -7.08 13.40
N TYR A 228 -18.88 -6.87 14.63
CA TYR A 228 -17.57 -7.36 15.09
C TYR A 228 -17.69 -7.63 16.60
N SER A 229 -17.91 -8.89 16.97
CA SER A 229 -17.73 -9.38 18.34
C SER A 229 -17.20 -10.81 18.30
N SER A 230 -15.89 -10.95 18.30
CA SER A 230 -15.22 -12.11 18.90
C SER A 230 -14.61 -11.66 20.21
N LYS A 231 -15.41 -11.84 21.27
CA LYS A 231 -14.97 -11.82 22.68
C LYS A 231 -13.86 -12.85 22.87
N LEU A 232 -12.71 -12.42 23.37
CA LEU A 232 -11.81 -13.29 24.11
C LEU A 232 -11.79 -12.82 25.56
N ARG A 233 -12.22 -13.73 26.43
CA ARG A 233 -12.29 -13.61 27.89
C ARG A 233 -10.90 -13.31 28.45
N ILE A 234 -10.78 -12.23 29.20
CA ILE A 234 -9.67 -12.05 30.15
C ILE A 234 -10.07 -12.80 31.42
N TYR A 235 -9.35 -13.87 31.74
CA TYR A 235 -9.36 -14.44 33.08
C TYR A 235 -8.37 -13.67 33.94
N ASN A 236 -8.89 -13.16 35.06
CA ASN A 236 -8.15 -12.51 36.12
C ASN A 236 -7.50 -13.60 36.99
N VAL A 237 -6.17 -13.59 37.13
CA VAL A 237 -5.47 -14.36 38.17
C VAL A 237 -4.46 -13.45 38.86
N LYS A 238 -4.54 -13.52 40.18
CA LYS A 238 -3.97 -12.66 41.21
C LYS A 238 -2.44 -12.64 41.23
N SER A 239 -1.94 -11.52 41.73
CA SER A 239 -0.60 -11.25 42.25
C SER A 239 0.06 -12.42 42.97
N PHE A 240 1.34 -12.65 42.67
CA PHE A 240 2.29 -13.20 43.63
C PHE A 240 3.64 -12.49 43.47
N HIS A 241 4.06 -11.79 44.52
CA HIS A 241 5.43 -11.36 44.75
C HIS A 241 6.31 -12.60 44.96
N HIS A 242 7.46 -12.67 44.29
CA HIS A 242 8.62 -13.35 44.84
C HIS A 242 9.92 -12.65 44.43
N LYS A 243 10.72 -12.35 45.45
CA LYS A 243 12.07 -11.80 45.42
C LYS A 243 13.01 -12.76 44.66
N MET A 244 13.90 -12.23 43.83
CA MET A 244 15.11 -12.96 43.43
C MET A 244 16.27 -12.58 44.35
N PRO A 245 17.08 -13.55 44.83
CA PRO A 245 18.28 -13.25 45.58
C PRO A 245 19.46 -12.98 44.63
N THR A 246 20.28 -12.02 45.05
CA THR A 246 21.66 -11.76 44.65
C THR A 246 22.56 -12.97 44.90
N GLN A 247 23.42 -13.33 43.94
CA GLN A 247 24.75 -13.88 44.24
C GLN A 247 25.78 -13.39 43.22
N ASP A 248 26.78 -12.70 43.77
CA ASP A 248 28.13 -12.51 43.24
C ASP A 248 28.74 -13.83 42.77
N LEU A 249 29.57 -13.78 41.73
CA LEU A 249 30.77 -14.60 41.64
C LEU A 249 31.82 -13.85 40.80
N SER A 250 32.88 -13.43 41.50
CA SER A 250 34.18 -13.02 40.97
C SER A 250 35.18 -14.17 41.14
N PHE A 251 36.26 -14.15 40.34
CA PHE A 251 37.40 -15.08 40.29
C PHE A 251 37.09 -16.45 39.65
N TYR A 252 37.78 -16.96 38.63
CA TYR A 252 39.14 -16.77 38.10
C TYR A 252 39.14 -16.62 36.58
#